data_AF-A0A8S9UQ10-F1
#
_entry.id   AF-A0A8S9UQ10-F1
#
_cell.length_a   1.000
_cell.length_b   1.000
_cell.length_c   1.000
_cell.angle_alpha   90.00
_cell.angle_beta   90.00
_cell.angle_gamma   90.00
#
_symmetry.space_group_name_H-M   'P 1'
#
loop_
_entity.id
_entity.type
_entity.pdbx_description
1 polymer ?
#
loop_
_entity_poly.entity_id
_entity_poly.type
_entity_poly.pdbx_seq_one_letter_code
_entity_poly.pdbx_strand_id
1 'polypeptide(L)'
;MSTEGFPIDGLKGSPLSAKTLADMRSRCRRMPENELLCRQVLERLQLLHDFVTSLGFKDPSKVKYMDIVVRFVKLMRRKPLLLRLASSETLAITIRELHLKLSDVGQALGVADKPERTKWETQWDSDRDEQYGKLSQLVSGASERMLVNEFRGDKKVKEVLMSLNSGMKWKGQSTEMFELKQTTFSRVSTYLNQKGLRMFDWFIPIDDVEYEDEAIGDRGTFGDASRGTWVHDGKRTEVVVKRLLPETSGDSDNAFLRQLELWGNLPDNEHILKLYGGSHVSNPQFYVCENAHYGNLADFLKDKEHSFLFWRLFKQVTLGLKFLHDRKTVHGGLRCSNILVGANFTAKLADFGFSTVRTLSAGLSGNADKANAKSVRWKPKEVLEETGMDEPRFKSDIYSLAMCMIEAKNQEAPFGLMDDSEVM
;
A
#
# COMPACT_ATOMS: atom_id res chain seq x y z
N MET A 1 10.80 14.33 38.87
CA MET A 1 10.49 14.31 37.42
C MET A 1 10.65 12.89 36.94
N SER A 2 9.59 12.27 36.43
CA SER A 2 9.56 10.84 36.06
C SER A 2 10.69 10.52 35.07
N THR A 3 11.64 9.68 35.49
CA THR A 3 12.70 9.10 34.66
C THR A 3 12.20 8.00 33.71
N GLU A 4 10.90 7.70 33.72
CA GLU A 4 10.35 6.53 33.03
C GLU A 4 9.78 6.81 31.63
N GLY A 5 9.75 8.07 31.18
CA GLY A 5 9.17 8.41 29.88
C GLY A 5 7.67 8.12 29.81
N PHE A 6 7.14 7.86 28.61
CA PHE A 6 5.72 7.55 28.37
C PHE A 6 5.59 6.42 27.33
N PRO A 7 4.52 5.60 27.38
CA PRO A 7 4.30 4.54 26.39
C PRO A 7 4.14 5.14 25.00
N ILE A 8 4.74 4.49 24.00
CA ILE A 8 4.56 4.84 22.58
C ILE A 8 3.58 3.87 21.95
N ASP A 9 2.32 4.29 21.91
CA ASP A 9 1.27 3.55 21.20
C ASP A 9 1.56 3.54 19.70
N GLY A 10 1.36 2.38 19.05
CA GLY A 10 1.76 2.13 17.66
C GLY A 10 3.08 1.36 17.50
N LEU A 11 3.81 1.12 18.59
CA LEU A 11 4.91 0.15 18.63
C LEU A 11 4.48 -1.11 19.39
N LYS A 12 4.96 -2.28 18.95
CA LYS A 12 4.63 -3.57 19.58
C LYS A 12 5.02 -3.56 21.06
N GLY A 13 4.03 -3.74 21.94
CA GLY A 13 4.21 -3.77 23.39
C GLY A 13 4.31 -2.39 24.05
N SER A 14 3.93 -1.32 23.34
CA SER A 14 3.92 0.09 23.80
C SER A 14 5.14 0.45 24.67
N PRO A 15 6.38 0.26 24.15
CA PRO A 15 7.59 0.50 24.92
C PRO A 15 7.68 1.95 25.39
N LEU A 16 8.34 2.15 26.52
CA LEU A 16 8.60 3.48 27.07
C LEU A 16 9.47 4.31 26.11
N SER A 17 9.12 5.59 25.97
CA SER A 17 9.75 6.51 25.02
C SER A 17 11.24 6.70 25.29
N ALA A 18 11.65 6.84 26.54
CA ALA A 18 13.06 6.98 26.92
C ALA A 18 13.90 5.75 26.49
N LYS A 19 13.39 4.53 26.74
CA LYS A 19 14.04 3.28 26.32
C LYS A 19 14.08 3.17 24.80
N THR A 20 12.99 3.53 24.13
CA THR A 20 12.90 3.49 22.67
C THR A 20 13.96 4.39 22.04
N LEU A 21 14.11 5.64 22.50
CA LEU A 21 15.13 6.57 22.00
C LEU A 21 16.56 6.09 22.28
N ALA A 22 16.82 5.49 23.45
CA ALA A 22 18.13 4.93 23.78
C ALA A 22 18.51 3.78 22.82
N ASP A 23 17.57 2.90 22.51
CA ASP A 23 17.78 1.78 21.59
C ASP A 23 18.05 2.25 20.15
N MET A 24 17.45 3.37 19.72
CA MET A 24 17.59 3.89 18.34
C MET A 24 19.03 4.17 17.92
N ARG A 25 19.89 4.59 18.85
CA ARG A 25 21.31 4.87 18.54
C ARG A 25 22.02 3.64 17.99
N SER A 26 21.77 2.47 18.59
CA SER A 26 22.30 1.20 18.08
C SER A 26 21.71 0.82 16.73
N ARG A 27 20.45 1.21 16.47
CA ARG A 27 19.76 0.91 15.21
C ARG A 27 20.30 1.74 14.05
N CYS A 28 20.61 3.02 14.27
CA CYS A 28 21.21 3.91 13.28
C CYS A 28 22.52 3.34 12.74
N ARG A 29 23.38 2.80 13.61
CA ARG A 29 24.67 2.16 13.24
C ARG A 29 24.52 0.93 12.34
N ARG A 30 23.35 0.30 12.30
CA ARG A 30 23.09 -0.86 11.42
C ARG A 30 22.76 -0.46 9.98
N MET A 31 22.62 0.84 9.72
CA MET A 31 22.41 1.43 8.40
C MET A 31 23.52 2.46 8.17
N PRO A 32 24.77 2.02 7.99
CA PRO A 32 25.94 2.92 7.97
C PRO A 32 25.81 4.05 6.95
N GLU A 33 25.20 3.78 5.80
CA GLU A 33 24.90 4.77 4.76
C GLU A 33 23.90 5.85 5.20
N ASN A 34 22.98 5.52 6.11
CA ASN A 34 21.95 6.45 6.60
C ASN A 34 22.28 6.98 8.00
N GLU A 35 23.46 6.68 8.54
CA GLU A 35 23.77 6.94 9.96
C GLU A 35 23.71 8.43 10.29
N LEU A 36 24.29 9.30 9.45
CA LEU A 36 24.25 10.75 9.68
C LEU A 36 22.82 11.29 9.62
N LEU A 37 22.10 10.98 8.55
CA LEU A 37 20.70 11.37 8.36
C LEU A 37 19.83 10.93 9.55
N CYS A 38 19.97 9.68 9.99
CA CYS A 38 19.20 9.15 11.12
C CYS A 38 19.63 9.76 12.47
N ARG A 39 20.93 10.01 12.66
CA ARG A 39 21.45 10.60 13.90
C ARG A 39 20.88 12.00 14.13
N GLN A 40 20.76 12.81 13.09
CA GLN A 40 20.17 14.16 13.18
C GLN A 40 18.71 14.11 13.62
N VAL A 41 17.91 13.17 13.09
CA VAL A 41 16.52 12.94 13.54
C VAL A 41 16.49 12.54 15.01
N LEU A 42 17.36 11.60 15.41
CA LEU A 42 17.43 11.12 16.79
C LEU A 42 17.81 12.23 17.78
N GLU A 43 18.80 13.06 17.45
CA GLU A 43 19.21 14.20 18.28
C GLU A 43 18.04 15.18 18.49
N ARG A 44 17.28 15.47 17.44
CA ARG A 44 16.09 16.32 17.54
C ARG A 44 14.96 15.69 18.35
N LEU A 45 14.74 14.39 18.21
CA LEU A 45 13.79 13.65 19.03
C LEU A 45 14.16 13.72 20.52
N GLN A 46 15.45 13.54 20.84
CA GLN A 46 15.96 13.63 22.21
C GLN A 46 15.81 15.04 22.78
N LEU A 47 16.13 16.08 22.00
CA LEU A 47 15.97 17.48 22.41
C LEU A 47 14.51 17.86 22.73
N LEU A 48 13.54 17.29 22.02
CA LEU A 48 12.12 17.56 22.25
C LEU A 48 11.49 16.66 23.33
N HIS A 49 12.16 15.58 23.73
CA HIS A 49 11.60 14.56 24.61
C HIS A 49 11.20 15.10 25.98
N ASP A 50 12.05 15.92 26.60
CA ASP A 50 11.78 16.50 27.93
C ASP A 50 10.53 17.39 27.92
N PHE A 51 10.38 18.21 26.88
CA PHE A 51 9.22 19.10 26.71
C PHE A 51 7.93 18.29 26.55
N VAL A 52 7.96 17.26 25.69
CA VAL A 52 6.80 16.42 25.39
C VAL A 52 6.41 15.52 26.57
N THR A 53 7.36 15.12 27.41
CA THR A 53 7.12 14.26 28.57
C THR A 53 6.14 14.89 29.56
N SER A 54 6.21 16.22 29.73
CA SER A 54 5.33 16.98 30.63
C SER A 54 3.89 17.14 30.14
N LEU A 55 3.62 16.88 28.86
CA LEU A 55 2.31 17.07 28.25
C LEU A 55 1.33 15.91 28.54
N GLY A 56 0.04 16.21 28.49
CA GLY A 56 -1.02 15.20 28.56
C GLY A 56 -1.03 14.25 27.35
N PHE A 57 -1.54 13.04 27.52
CA PHE A 57 -1.54 12.00 26.46
C PHE A 57 -2.30 12.39 25.18
N LYS A 58 -3.36 13.20 25.32
CA LYS A 58 -4.16 13.69 24.18
C LYS A 58 -3.66 15.01 23.62
N ASP A 59 -2.54 15.54 24.12
CA ASP A 59 -1.96 16.77 23.59
C ASP A 59 -1.54 16.57 22.12
N PRO A 60 -1.97 17.44 21.19
CA PRO A 60 -1.65 17.30 19.78
C PRO A 60 -0.15 17.20 19.48
N SER A 61 0.69 17.92 20.23
CA SER A 61 2.15 17.91 20.07
C SER A 61 2.74 16.58 20.52
N LYS A 62 2.22 16.00 21.62
CA LYS A 62 2.62 14.68 22.11
C LYS A 62 2.21 13.56 21.17
N VAL A 63 0.98 13.61 20.65
CA VAL A 63 0.48 12.66 19.64
C VAL A 63 1.34 12.71 18.37
N LYS A 64 1.60 13.91 17.85
CA LYS A 64 2.46 14.11 16.67
C LYS A 64 3.89 13.64 16.91
N TYR A 65 4.45 13.89 18.10
CA TYR A 65 5.77 13.36 18.47
C TYR A 65 5.80 11.83 18.49
N MET A 66 4.77 11.18 19.05
CA MET A 66 4.66 9.71 19.06
C MET A 66 4.59 9.14 17.64
N ASP A 67 3.79 9.74 16.74
CA ASP A 67 3.74 9.36 15.32
C ASP A 67 5.13 9.40 14.67
N ILE A 68 5.89 10.49 14.89
CA ILE A 68 7.25 10.63 14.36
C ILE A 68 8.15 9.52 14.89
N VAL A 69 8.09 9.20 16.19
CA VAL A 69 8.88 8.11 16.77
C VAL A 69 8.50 6.76 16.14
N VAL A 70 7.20 6.45 16.02
CA VAL A 70 6.73 5.22 15.40
C VAL A 70 7.25 5.09 13.97
N ARG A 71 7.08 6.14 13.14
CA ARG A 71 7.56 6.17 11.75
C ARG A 71 9.07 5.99 11.67
N PHE A 72 9.82 6.69 12.52
CA PHE A 72 11.28 6.58 12.53
C PHE A 72 11.76 5.18 12.95
N VAL A 73 11.11 4.54 13.93
CA VAL A 73 11.40 3.14 14.28
C VAL A 73 11.10 2.20 13.13
N LYS A 74 9.98 2.37 12.41
CA LYS A 74 9.61 1.55 11.25
C LYS A 74 10.63 1.71 10.11
N LEU A 75 11.16 2.93 9.89
CA LEU A 75 12.20 3.22 8.89
C LEU A 75 13.53 2.51 9.19
N MET A 76 13.88 2.31 10.46
CA MET A 76 15.11 1.61 10.89
C MET A 76 15.01 0.07 10.91
N ARG A 77 13.99 -0.52 10.29
CA ARG A 77 13.90 -1.98 10.13
C ARG A 77 15.03 -2.47 9.22
N ARG A 78 15.62 -3.62 9.57
CA ARG A 78 16.74 -4.20 8.82
C ARG A 78 16.27 -4.57 7.42
N LYS A 79 16.98 -4.11 6.40
CA LYS A 79 16.76 -4.42 4.99
C LYS A 79 18.04 -4.94 4.34
N PRO A 80 17.95 -5.93 3.44
CA PRO A 80 19.05 -6.33 2.58
C PRO A 80 19.61 -5.17 1.76
N LEU A 81 20.91 -5.22 1.42
CA LEU A 81 21.61 -4.11 0.76
C LEU A 81 20.91 -3.63 -0.54
N LEU A 82 20.45 -4.54 -1.38
CA LEU A 82 19.79 -4.17 -2.64
C LEU A 82 18.47 -3.41 -2.43
N LEU A 83 17.70 -3.75 -1.39
CA LEU A 83 16.46 -3.00 -1.07
C LEU A 83 16.77 -1.64 -0.44
N ARG A 84 17.89 -1.52 0.29
CA ARG A 84 18.36 -0.22 0.80
C ARG A 84 18.79 0.71 -0.33
N LEU A 85 19.48 0.17 -1.35
CA LEU A 85 19.81 0.92 -2.58
C LEU A 85 18.53 1.32 -3.33
N ALA A 86 17.60 0.37 -3.52
CA ALA A 86 16.35 0.63 -4.23
C ALA A 86 15.49 1.73 -3.57
N SER A 87 15.40 1.73 -2.24
CA SER A 87 14.56 2.66 -1.47
C SER A 87 15.29 3.91 -0.94
N SER A 88 16.49 4.21 -1.44
CA SER A 88 17.36 5.25 -0.85
C SER A 88 16.76 6.67 -0.92
N GLU A 89 15.98 6.99 -1.96
CA GLU A 89 15.30 8.27 -2.17
C GLU A 89 14.05 8.37 -1.30
N THR A 90 13.23 7.32 -1.30
CA THR A 90 12.06 7.20 -0.42
C THR A 90 12.46 7.41 1.04
N LEU A 91 13.56 6.78 1.45
CA LEU A 91 14.11 6.93 2.80
C LEU A 91 14.54 8.38 3.07
N ALA A 92 15.24 9.03 2.15
CA ALA A 92 15.66 10.42 2.34
C ALA A 92 14.47 11.39 2.40
N ILE A 93 13.46 11.22 1.55
CA ILE A 93 12.22 12.02 1.61
C ILE A 93 11.53 11.82 2.96
N THR A 94 11.41 10.57 3.40
CA THR A 94 10.80 10.25 4.69
C THR A 94 11.58 10.89 5.84
N ILE A 95 12.92 10.84 5.83
CA ILE A 95 13.76 11.50 6.84
C ILE A 95 13.54 13.02 6.83
N ARG A 96 13.54 13.66 5.65
CA ARG A 96 13.29 15.10 5.52
C ARG A 96 11.93 15.48 6.10
N GLU A 97 10.91 14.68 5.86
CA GLU A 97 9.58 14.90 6.44
C GLU A 97 9.55 14.73 7.96
N LEU A 98 10.25 13.73 8.51
CA LEU A 98 10.38 13.60 9.96
C LEU A 98 11.02 14.86 10.55
N HIS A 99 12.01 15.43 9.85
CA HIS A 99 12.57 16.71 10.24
C HIS A 99 11.53 17.84 10.22
N LEU A 100 10.74 17.99 9.15
CA LEU A 100 9.71 19.03 9.07
C LEU A 100 8.64 18.85 10.16
N LYS A 101 8.15 17.62 10.38
CA LYS A 101 7.19 17.33 11.45
C LYS A 101 7.74 17.64 12.84
N LEU A 102 9.04 17.40 13.08
CA LEU A 102 9.71 17.77 14.33
C LEU A 102 9.83 19.29 14.49
N SER A 103 9.96 20.04 13.40
CA SER A 103 9.95 21.52 13.44
C SER A 103 8.59 22.02 13.90
N ASP A 104 7.50 21.48 13.35
CA ASP A 104 6.14 21.84 13.77
C ASP A 104 5.89 21.55 15.26
N VAL A 105 6.34 20.39 15.76
CA VAL A 105 6.26 20.05 17.20
C VAL A 105 7.07 21.05 18.03
N GLY A 106 8.30 21.37 17.59
CA GLY A 106 9.15 22.34 18.26
C GLY A 106 8.54 23.75 18.30
N GLN A 107 7.82 24.16 17.25
CA GLN A 107 7.11 25.43 17.17
C GLN A 107 5.91 25.46 18.12
N ALA A 108 5.09 24.41 18.14
CA ALA A 108 3.94 24.29 19.05
C ALA A 108 4.35 24.33 20.54
N LEU A 109 5.55 23.82 20.85
CA LEU A 109 6.13 23.84 22.20
C LEU A 109 6.80 25.17 22.57
N GLY A 110 6.84 26.17 21.67
CA GLY A 110 7.49 27.45 21.93
C GLY A 110 9.02 27.36 22.00
N VAL A 111 9.62 26.37 21.34
CA VAL A 111 11.08 26.13 21.37
C VAL A 111 11.72 26.33 19.98
N ALA A 112 11.04 27.03 19.07
CA ALA A 112 11.44 27.18 17.66
C ALA A 112 12.82 27.86 17.46
N ASP A 113 13.23 28.77 18.33
CA ASP A 113 14.29 29.76 18.06
C ASP A 113 15.75 29.29 18.29
N LYS A 114 16.04 27.98 18.33
CA LYS A 114 17.42 27.51 18.51
C LYS A 114 18.08 27.17 17.16
N PRO A 115 19.23 27.80 16.79
CA PRO A 115 19.94 27.55 15.52
C PRO A 115 20.42 26.09 15.35
N GLU A 116 20.59 25.36 16.44
CA GLU A 116 20.88 23.92 16.43
C GLU A 116 19.77 23.09 15.74
N ARG A 117 18.56 23.65 15.54
CA ARG A 117 17.39 22.95 15.00
C ARG A 117 17.26 22.99 13.48
N THR A 118 17.94 23.92 12.80
CA THR A 118 17.99 24.03 11.33
C THR A 118 19.32 23.51 10.75
N LYS A 119 20.27 23.10 11.61
CA LYS A 119 21.57 22.55 11.20
C LYS A 119 21.44 21.44 10.15
N TRP A 120 20.44 20.56 10.29
CA TRP A 120 20.18 19.47 9.35
C TRP A 120 19.86 19.97 7.93
N GLU A 121 19.27 21.15 7.77
CA GLU A 121 18.96 21.73 6.46
C GLU A 121 20.25 22.11 5.74
N THR A 122 21.17 22.77 6.45
CA THR A 122 22.47 23.17 5.91
C THR A 122 23.41 21.98 5.64
N GLN A 123 23.21 20.87 6.33
CA GLN A 123 24.01 19.64 6.18
C GLN A 123 23.39 18.63 5.23
N TRP A 124 22.17 18.88 4.74
CA TRP A 124 21.38 17.90 3.99
C TRP A 124 22.12 17.35 2.77
N ASP A 125 22.70 18.24 1.96
CA ASP A 125 23.39 17.84 0.73
C ASP A 125 24.66 17.05 1.04
N SER A 126 25.44 17.48 2.04
CA SER A 126 26.63 16.75 2.50
C SER A 126 26.28 15.36 3.07
N ASP A 127 25.20 15.24 3.84
CA ASP A 127 24.75 13.97 4.41
C ASP A 127 24.22 13.03 3.30
N ARG A 128 23.63 13.59 2.23
CA ARG A 128 23.20 12.86 1.03
C ARG A 128 24.39 12.37 0.20
N ASP A 129 25.43 13.17 0.06
CA ASP A 129 26.66 12.77 -0.61
C ASP A 129 27.37 11.62 0.14
N GLU A 130 27.39 11.68 1.48
CA GLU A 130 27.93 10.60 2.30
C GLU A 130 27.10 9.31 2.17
N GLN A 131 25.76 9.43 2.13
CA GLN A 131 24.88 8.29 1.90
C GLN A 131 25.17 7.62 0.56
N TYR A 132 25.30 8.41 -0.52
CA TYR A 132 25.69 7.89 -1.82
C TYR A 132 27.07 7.21 -1.77
N GLY A 133 28.08 7.87 -1.20
CA GLY A 133 29.44 7.34 -1.12
C GLY A 133 29.49 5.99 -0.41
N LYS A 134 28.78 5.85 0.71
CA LYS A 134 28.68 4.59 1.46
C LYS A 134 27.89 3.51 0.71
N LEU A 135 26.77 3.85 0.08
CA LEU A 135 26.03 2.90 -0.77
C LEU A 135 26.90 2.40 -1.92
N SER A 136 27.58 3.32 -2.61
CA SER A 136 28.49 3.00 -3.72
C SER A 136 29.61 2.06 -3.28
N GLN A 137 30.25 2.33 -2.14
CA GLN A 137 31.29 1.46 -1.58
C GLN A 137 30.75 0.07 -1.21
N LEU A 138 29.62 -0.01 -0.51
CA LEU A 138 29.03 -1.27 -0.06
C LEU A 138 28.61 -2.15 -1.24
N VAL A 139 27.99 -1.56 -2.26
CA VAL A 139 27.46 -2.28 -3.42
C VAL A 139 28.57 -2.68 -4.40
N SER A 140 29.56 -1.80 -4.60
CA SER A 140 30.71 -2.09 -5.45
C SER A 140 31.66 -3.12 -4.82
N GLY A 141 31.83 -3.09 -3.49
CA GLY A 141 32.64 -4.04 -2.75
C GLY A 141 32.00 -5.42 -2.55
N ALA A 142 30.68 -5.54 -2.76
CA ALA A 142 29.98 -6.81 -2.67
C ALA A 142 30.03 -7.59 -3.99
N SER A 143 30.31 -8.90 -3.89
CA SER A 143 30.13 -9.83 -5.01
C SER A 143 28.65 -10.08 -5.26
N GLU A 144 28.31 -10.52 -6.46
CA GLU A 144 26.95 -10.82 -6.87
C GLU A 144 26.33 -11.87 -5.95
N ARG A 145 27.13 -12.87 -5.55
CA ARG A 145 26.73 -13.88 -4.57
C ARG A 145 26.38 -13.26 -3.21
N MET A 146 27.17 -12.30 -2.71
CA MET A 146 26.86 -11.61 -1.45
C MET A 146 25.58 -10.79 -1.54
N LEU A 147 25.39 -10.09 -2.66
CA LEU A 147 24.19 -9.28 -2.92
C LEU A 147 22.91 -10.15 -2.97
N VAL A 148 23.01 -11.36 -3.51
CA VAL A 148 21.85 -12.25 -3.69
C VAL A 148 21.61 -13.16 -2.48
N ASN A 149 22.65 -13.54 -1.72
CA ASN A 149 22.54 -14.50 -0.60
C ASN A 149 21.52 -14.10 0.49
N GLU A 150 21.22 -12.80 0.64
CA GLU A 150 20.19 -12.32 1.58
C GLU A 150 18.75 -12.66 1.13
N PHE A 151 18.57 -13.07 -0.12
CA PHE A 151 17.29 -13.39 -0.73
C PHE A 151 17.19 -14.90 -0.99
N ARG A 152 16.15 -15.53 -0.43
CA ARG A 152 15.87 -16.96 -0.65
C ARG A 152 14.63 -17.11 -1.52
N GLY A 153 14.80 -17.81 -2.64
CA GLY A 153 13.73 -18.14 -3.59
C GLY A 153 13.52 -17.10 -4.68
N ASP A 154 13.09 -17.57 -5.84
CA ASP A 154 12.97 -16.78 -7.07
C ASP A 154 12.03 -15.58 -6.93
N LYS A 155 10.96 -15.69 -6.13
CA LYS A 155 9.98 -14.62 -5.92
C LYS A 155 10.61 -13.37 -5.27
N LYS A 156 11.46 -13.56 -4.25
CA LYS A 156 12.19 -12.47 -3.59
C LYS A 156 13.22 -11.83 -4.52
N VAL A 157 13.87 -12.65 -5.35
CA VAL A 157 14.82 -12.16 -6.35
C VAL A 157 14.13 -11.23 -7.36
N LYS A 158 12.95 -11.64 -7.87
CA LYS A 158 12.14 -10.80 -8.76
C LYS A 158 11.70 -9.50 -8.08
N GLU A 159 11.24 -9.57 -6.84
CA GLU A 159 10.85 -8.40 -6.04
C GLU A 159 11.97 -7.37 -5.91
N VAL A 160 13.21 -7.82 -5.66
CA VAL A 160 14.36 -6.94 -5.54
C VAL A 160 14.72 -6.28 -6.85
N LEU A 161 14.75 -7.05 -7.95
CA LEU A 161 15.03 -6.50 -9.28
C LEU A 161 13.95 -5.50 -9.70
N MET A 162 12.67 -5.78 -9.43
CA MET A 162 11.58 -4.84 -9.68
C MET A 162 11.68 -3.59 -8.80
N SER A 163 12.08 -3.74 -7.54
CA SER A 163 12.30 -2.60 -6.62
C SER A 163 13.45 -1.72 -7.08
N LEU A 164 14.59 -2.30 -7.49
CA LEU A 164 15.70 -1.55 -8.09
C LEU A 164 15.26 -0.83 -9.37
N ASN A 165 14.49 -1.51 -10.22
CA ASN A 165 13.95 -0.92 -11.44
C ASN A 165 13.00 0.24 -11.17
N SER A 166 12.13 0.13 -10.15
CA SER A 166 11.28 1.24 -9.71
C SER A 166 12.12 2.40 -9.18
N GLY A 167 13.13 2.11 -8.35
CA GLY A 167 14.04 3.13 -7.81
C GLY A 167 14.82 3.89 -8.90
N MET A 168 15.06 3.31 -10.07
CA MET A 168 15.66 4.01 -11.22
C MET A 168 14.72 5.04 -11.86
N LYS A 169 13.40 4.90 -11.69
CA LYS A 169 12.39 5.81 -12.26
C LYS A 169 12.16 7.05 -11.39
N TRP A 170 12.76 7.10 -10.21
CA TRP A 170 12.59 8.23 -9.29
C TRP A 170 13.08 9.54 -9.91
N LYS A 171 12.20 10.53 -10.02
CA LYS A 171 12.54 11.87 -10.50
C LYS A 171 13.30 12.64 -9.42
N GLY A 172 14.39 13.30 -9.81
CA GLY A 172 15.21 14.12 -8.92
C GLY A 172 16.29 13.36 -8.14
N GLN A 173 16.55 12.09 -8.44
CA GLN A 173 17.78 11.43 -7.98
C GLN A 173 19.01 11.99 -8.72
N SER A 174 20.18 11.89 -8.10
CA SER A 174 21.43 12.31 -8.75
C SER A 174 21.81 11.35 -9.88
N THR A 175 22.57 11.85 -10.86
CA THR A 175 23.06 11.03 -11.98
C THR A 175 23.86 9.82 -11.49
N GLU A 176 24.70 10.03 -10.47
CA GLU A 176 25.56 9.02 -9.88
C GLU A 176 24.74 7.93 -9.18
N MET A 177 23.66 8.30 -8.48
CA MET A 177 22.77 7.33 -7.84
C MET A 177 21.99 6.50 -8.87
N PHE A 178 21.55 7.14 -9.95
CA PHE A 178 20.90 6.45 -11.07
C PHE A 178 21.86 5.42 -11.71
N GLU A 179 23.09 5.84 -12.01
CA GLU A 179 24.13 4.97 -12.58
C GLU A 179 24.45 3.80 -11.64
N LEU A 180 24.61 4.06 -10.33
CA LEU A 180 24.86 3.01 -9.34
C LEU A 180 23.74 1.96 -9.34
N LYS A 181 22.47 2.38 -9.37
CA LYS A 181 21.33 1.45 -9.47
C LYS A 181 21.32 0.68 -10.78
N GLN A 182 21.58 1.35 -11.90
CA GLN A 182 21.57 0.75 -13.23
C GLN A 182 22.68 -0.30 -13.40
N THR A 183 23.90 0.02 -12.99
CA THR A 183 25.02 -0.92 -13.00
C THR A 183 24.75 -2.09 -12.06
N THR A 184 24.23 -1.84 -10.87
CA THR A 184 23.90 -2.90 -9.90
C THR A 184 22.80 -3.82 -10.42
N PHE A 185 21.74 -3.26 -10.99
CA PHE A 185 20.67 -4.02 -11.63
C PHE A 185 21.22 -4.93 -12.72
N SER A 186 22.09 -4.40 -13.59
CA SER A 186 22.69 -5.16 -14.70
C SER A 186 23.58 -6.30 -14.19
N ARG A 187 24.40 -6.04 -13.17
CA ARG A 187 25.26 -7.04 -12.51
C ARG A 187 24.45 -8.20 -11.92
N VAL A 188 23.44 -7.87 -11.12
CA VAL A 188 22.61 -8.85 -10.41
C VAL A 188 21.74 -9.64 -11.40
N SER A 189 21.11 -8.97 -12.38
CA SER A 189 20.30 -9.62 -13.42
C SER A 189 21.11 -10.63 -14.24
N THR A 190 22.35 -10.27 -14.62
CA THR A 190 23.26 -11.14 -15.37
C THR A 190 23.65 -12.37 -14.55
N TYR A 191 24.02 -12.18 -13.29
CA TYR A 191 24.39 -13.28 -12.39
C TYR A 191 23.26 -14.29 -12.18
N LEU A 192 22.04 -13.81 -12.04
CA LEU A 192 20.85 -14.63 -11.83
C LEU A 192 20.30 -15.27 -13.11
N ASN A 193 20.91 -14.99 -14.27
CA ASN A 193 20.44 -15.41 -15.59
C ASN A 193 18.94 -15.11 -15.82
N GLN A 194 18.45 -13.96 -15.35
CA GLN A 194 17.04 -13.55 -15.45
C GLN A 194 16.70 -13.04 -16.86
N LYS A 195 16.85 -13.91 -17.86
CA LYS A 195 16.42 -13.61 -19.23
C LYS A 195 14.89 -13.63 -19.28
N GLY A 196 14.27 -12.47 -19.52
CA GLY A 196 12.83 -12.34 -19.74
C GLY A 196 12.00 -11.90 -18.53
N LEU A 197 12.62 -11.39 -17.45
CA LEU A 197 11.88 -10.73 -16.38
C LEU A 197 11.21 -9.46 -16.91
N ARG A 198 9.88 -9.44 -16.92
CA ARG A 198 9.10 -8.26 -17.33
C ARG A 198 9.10 -7.23 -16.21
N MET A 199 9.37 -5.98 -16.58
CA MET A 199 9.26 -4.83 -15.70
C MET A 199 7.96 -4.08 -15.98
N PHE A 200 7.37 -3.53 -14.93
CA PHE A 200 6.07 -2.86 -15.01
C PHE A 200 6.19 -1.42 -14.51
N ASP A 201 5.53 -0.48 -15.20
CA ASP A 201 5.46 0.92 -14.78
C ASP A 201 4.56 1.12 -13.57
N TRP A 202 3.56 0.26 -13.41
CA TRP A 202 2.65 0.22 -12.26
C TRP A 202 3.24 -0.52 -11.05
N PHE A 203 4.46 -1.07 -11.12
CA PHE A 203 5.05 -1.76 -9.97
C PHE A 203 5.34 -0.77 -8.85
N ILE A 204 4.80 -1.03 -7.66
CA ILE A 204 5.05 -0.23 -6.46
C ILE A 204 5.78 -1.10 -5.43
N PRO A 205 7.01 -0.77 -5.04
CA PRO A 205 7.69 -1.38 -3.91
C PRO A 205 6.90 -1.14 -2.62
N ILE A 206 6.81 -2.16 -1.75
CA ILE A 206 6.15 -1.99 -0.43
C ILE A 206 6.84 -0.91 0.42
N ASP A 207 8.13 -0.69 0.19
CA ASP A 207 8.93 0.30 0.89
C ASP A 207 8.57 1.75 0.53
N ASP A 208 7.89 1.96 -0.60
CA ASP A 208 7.40 3.27 -1.03
C ASP A 208 6.01 3.60 -0.44
N VAL A 209 5.43 2.67 0.33
CA VAL A 209 4.09 2.80 0.87
C VAL A 209 4.11 2.71 2.38
N GLU A 210 3.66 3.78 3.03
CA GLU A 210 3.38 3.79 4.47
C GLU A 210 1.89 3.55 4.66
N TYR A 211 1.49 2.65 5.57
CA TYR A 211 0.08 2.37 5.83
C TYR A 211 -0.17 2.06 7.29
N GLU A 212 -1.41 2.25 7.69
CA GLU A 212 -1.91 2.02 9.04
C GLU A 212 -1.92 0.52 9.36
N ASP A 213 -1.58 0.18 10.60
CA ASP A 213 -1.63 -1.22 11.05
C ASP A 213 -3.09 -1.70 11.22
N GLU A 214 -4.02 -0.76 11.39
CA GLU A 214 -5.46 -1.01 11.49
C GLU A 214 -6.08 -1.12 10.08
N ALA A 215 -6.95 -2.10 9.90
CA ALA A 215 -7.64 -2.31 8.63
C ALA A 215 -8.91 -1.44 8.56
N ILE A 216 -9.25 -1.00 7.35
CA ILE A 216 -10.50 -0.33 7.03
C ILE A 216 -11.62 -1.38 7.05
N GLY A 217 -12.58 -1.20 7.95
CA GLY A 217 -13.73 -2.08 8.09
C GLY A 217 -13.33 -3.50 8.49
N ASP A 218 -14.26 -4.43 8.29
CA ASP A 218 -13.99 -5.84 8.59
C ASP A 218 -13.00 -6.44 7.59
N ARG A 219 -12.21 -7.41 8.05
CA ARG A 219 -11.34 -8.19 7.16
C ARG A 219 -12.17 -8.79 6.04
N GLY A 220 -11.90 -8.34 4.82
CA GLY A 220 -12.52 -8.90 3.64
C GLY A 220 -12.14 -10.37 3.47
N THR A 221 -12.96 -11.12 2.74
CA THR A 221 -12.78 -12.57 2.52
C THR A 221 -11.40 -12.96 1.97
N PHE A 222 -10.66 -12.04 1.33
CA PHE A 222 -9.44 -12.34 0.59
C PHE A 222 -8.26 -11.42 0.93
N GLY A 223 -8.43 -10.50 1.88
CA GLY A 223 -7.41 -9.52 2.17
C GLY A 223 -7.88 -8.41 3.10
N ASP A 224 -6.92 -7.68 3.65
CA ASP A 224 -7.16 -6.47 4.41
C ASP A 224 -6.88 -5.23 3.55
N ALA A 225 -7.66 -4.17 3.78
CA ALA A 225 -7.44 -2.86 3.20
C ALA A 225 -7.00 -1.94 4.33
N SER A 226 -5.95 -1.15 4.14
CA SER A 226 -5.49 -0.16 5.12
C SER A 226 -5.35 1.20 4.44
N ARG A 227 -5.64 2.28 5.18
CA ARG A 227 -5.31 3.63 4.71
C ARG A 227 -3.80 3.81 4.75
N GLY A 228 -3.30 4.62 3.83
CA GLY A 228 -1.88 4.86 3.76
C GLY A 228 -1.52 6.05 2.90
N THR A 229 -0.23 6.17 2.68
CA THR A 229 0.37 7.17 1.83
C THR A 229 1.42 6.51 0.96
N TRP A 230 1.33 6.73 -0.34
CA TRP A 230 2.34 6.32 -1.31
C TRP A 230 3.26 7.50 -1.59
N VAL A 231 4.57 7.27 -1.46
CA VAL A 231 5.62 8.23 -1.80
C VAL A 231 6.07 7.95 -3.23
N HIS A 232 5.89 8.92 -4.13
CA HIS A 232 6.38 8.83 -5.51
C HIS A 232 6.65 10.22 -6.07
N ASP A 233 7.65 10.37 -6.96
CA ASP A 233 7.99 11.64 -7.60
C ASP A 233 8.17 12.82 -6.62
N GLY A 234 8.69 12.54 -5.42
CA GLY A 234 8.85 13.55 -4.37
C GLY A 234 7.53 14.03 -3.72
N LYS A 235 6.40 13.36 -4.00
CA LYS A 235 5.08 13.66 -3.46
C LYS A 235 4.53 12.50 -2.66
N ARG A 236 3.66 12.84 -1.72
CA ARG A 236 2.84 11.92 -0.95
C ARG A 236 1.43 11.95 -1.48
N THR A 237 0.89 10.79 -1.81
CA THR A 237 -0.49 10.62 -2.27
C THR A 237 -1.23 9.76 -1.25
N GLU A 238 -2.38 10.23 -0.76
CA GLU A 238 -3.25 9.41 0.09
C GLU A 238 -3.83 8.24 -0.73
N VAL A 239 -3.74 7.04 -0.16
CA VAL A 239 -4.07 5.80 -0.86
C VAL A 239 -4.74 4.79 0.07
N VAL A 240 -5.33 3.77 -0.54
CA VAL A 240 -5.69 2.52 0.14
C VAL A 240 -4.77 1.43 -0.35
N VAL A 241 -4.20 0.67 0.59
CA VAL A 241 -3.35 -0.49 0.34
C VAL A 241 -4.16 -1.74 0.63
N LYS A 242 -4.41 -2.57 -0.37
CA LYS A 242 -5.10 -3.85 -0.18
C LYS A 242 -4.13 -5.00 -0.31
N ARG A 243 -3.94 -5.77 0.76
CA ARG A 243 -3.06 -6.94 0.79
C ARG A 243 -3.87 -8.21 0.74
N LEU A 244 -3.46 -9.15 -0.10
CA LEU A 244 -4.12 -10.45 -0.25
C LEU A 244 -3.69 -11.41 0.85
N LEU A 245 -4.57 -12.33 1.27
CA LEU A 245 -4.22 -13.33 2.29
C LEU A 245 -3.12 -14.29 1.77
N PRO A 246 -2.14 -14.69 2.60
CA PRO A 246 -1.03 -15.55 2.17
C PRO A 246 -1.44 -16.85 1.48
N GLU A 247 -2.55 -17.47 1.93
CA GLU A 247 -3.12 -18.71 1.37
C GLU A 247 -3.60 -18.56 -0.08
N THR A 248 -3.82 -17.32 -0.55
CA THR A 248 -4.23 -17.02 -1.92
C THR A 248 -3.03 -16.79 -2.86
N SER A 249 -1.80 -16.72 -2.35
CA SER A 249 -0.61 -16.22 -3.07
C SER A 249 0.33 -17.29 -3.66
N GLY A 250 -0.04 -18.58 -3.61
CA GLY A 250 0.80 -19.69 -4.08
C GLY A 250 0.72 -19.94 -5.59
N ASP A 251 -0.50 -20.19 -6.10
CA ASP A 251 -0.73 -20.53 -7.52
C ASP A 251 -1.57 -19.47 -8.27
N SER A 252 -2.03 -18.41 -7.60
CA SER A 252 -2.78 -17.30 -8.21
C SER A 252 -1.90 -16.15 -8.70
N ASP A 253 -0.58 -16.23 -8.55
CA ASP A 253 0.37 -15.16 -8.88
C ASP A 253 0.19 -14.61 -10.30
N ASN A 254 0.02 -15.50 -11.29
CA ASN A 254 -0.23 -15.12 -12.67
C ASN A 254 -1.63 -14.53 -12.88
N ALA A 255 -2.62 -14.93 -12.07
CA ALA A 255 -3.96 -14.36 -12.14
C ALA A 255 -3.95 -12.94 -11.58
N PHE A 256 -3.32 -12.72 -10.42
CA PHE A 256 -3.19 -11.40 -9.82
C PHE A 256 -2.39 -10.43 -10.72
N LEU A 257 -1.26 -10.88 -11.26
CA LEU A 257 -0.48 -10.10 -12.23
C LEU A 257 -1.34 -9.65 -13.43
N ARG A 258 -2.05 -10.59 -14.06
CA ARG A 258 -2.92 -10.29 -15.21
C ARG A 258 -4.01 -9.27 -14.87
N GLN A 259 -4.56 -9.32 -13.66
CA GLN A 259 -5.55 -8.33 -13.24
C GLN A 259 -4.95 -6.94 -13.01
N LEU A 260 -3.76 -6.85 -12.41
CA LEU A 260 -3.07 -5.56 -12.27
C LEU A 260 -2.71 -4.97 -13.64
N GLU A 261 -2.26 -5.78 -14.59
CA GLU A 261 -1.99 -5.32 -15.95
C GLU A 261 -3.27 -4.85 -16.65
N LEU A 262 -4.37 -5.61 -16.53
CA LEU A 262 -5.65 -5.22 -17.12
C LEU A 262 -6.12 -3.88 -16.57
N TRP A 263 -6.14 -3.73 -15.24
CA TRP A 263 -6.59 -2.51 -14.59
C TRP A 263 -5.65 -1.33 -14.87
N GLY A 264 -4.34 -1.54 -14.77
CA GLY A 264 -3.33 -0.51 -15.02
C GLY A 264 -3.32 0.01 -16.47
N ASN A 265 -3.83 -0.77 -17.42
CA ASN A 265 -3.96 -0.38 -18.83
C ASN A 265 -5.30 0.30 -19.16
N LEU A 266 -6.26 0.35 -18.22
CA LEU A 266 -7.49 1.11 -18.44
C LEU A 266 -7.20 2.61 -18.40
N PRO A 267 -7.73 3.39 -19.35
CA PRO A 267 -7.70 4.85 -19.26
C PRO A 267 -8.38 5.35 -17.98
N ASP A 268 -7.91 6.48 -17.45
CA ASP A 268 -8.55 7.13 -16.31
C ASP A 268 -10.04 7.39 -16.60
N ASN A 269 -10.90 7.01 -15.65
CA ASN A 269 -12.34 7.20 -15.73
C ASN A 269 -12.91 7.53 -14.34
N GLU A 270 -13.84 8.47 -14.27
CA GLU A 270 -14.38 8.94 -12.99
C GLU A 270 -15.12 7.83 -12.20
N HIS A 271 -15.70 6.85 -12.90
CA HIS A 271 -16.53 5.78 -12.34
C HIS A 271 -15.82 4.43 -12.23
N ILE A 272 -14.51 4.40 -12.46
CA ILE A 272 -13.64 3.27 -12.17
C ILE A 272 -12.72 3.69 -11.04
N LEU A 273 -12.53 2.84 -10.03
CA LEU A 273 -11.58 3.11 -8.97
C LEU A 273 -10.17 3.19 -9.59
N LYS A 274 -9.45 4.26 -9.33
CA LYS A 274 -8.10 4.46 -9.84
C LYS A 274 -7.11 3.51 -9.17
N LEU A 275 -6.46 2.68 -9.98
CA LEU A 275 -5.28 1.92 -9.57
C LEU A 275 -4.05 2.79 -9.73
N TYR A 276 -3.24 2.88 -8.68
CA TYR A 276 -1.90 3.46 -8.78
C TYR A 276 -0.87 2.40 -9.15
N GLY A 277 -1.04 1.18 -8.63
CA GLY A 277 -0.13 0.08 -8.90
C GLY A 277 -0.15 -0.99 -7.84
N GLY A 278 0.94 -1.77 -7.72
CA GLY A 278 1.04 -2.81 -6.72
C GLY A 278 2.24 -3.72 -6.89
N SER A 279 2.27 -4.80 -6.12
CA SER A 279 3.30 -5.84 -6.21
C SER A 279 2.67 -7.22 -6.19
N HIS A 280 2.83 -7.92 -7.31
CA HIS A 280 2.46 -9.34 -7.46
C HIS A 280 3.56 -10.28 -6.95
N VAL A 281 4.76 -9.77 -6.67
CA VAL A 281 5.90 -10.56 -6.18
C VAL A 281 6.10 -10.44 -4.68
N SER A 282 5.51 -9.43 -4.03
CA SER A 282 5.54 -9.31 -2.57
C SER A 282 4.72 -10.41 -1.89
N ASN A 283 5.02 -10.66 -0.62
CA ASN A 283 4.26 -11.57 0.23
C ASN A 283 3.88 -10.89 1.57
N PRO A 284 2.60 -10.59 1.82
CA PRO A 284 1.48 -10.79 0.89
C PRO A 284 1.58 -9.93 -0.37
N GLN A 285 0.94 -10.38 -1.45
CA GLN A 285 0.70 -9.56 -2.64
C GLN A 285 -0.19 -8.38 -2.28
N PHE A 286 -0.02 -7.25 -2.96
CA PHE A 286 -0.85 -6.09 -2.68
C PHE A 286 -1.04 -5.19 -3.90
N TYR A 287 -2.04 -4.33 -3.81
CA TYR A 287 -2.23 -3.21 -4.72
C TYR A 287 -2.54 -1.92 -3.97
N VAL A 288 -2.34 -0.80 -4.65
CA VAL A 288 -2.50 0.56 -4.14
C VAL A 288 -3.49 1.29 -5.06
N CYS A 289 -4.56 1.84 -4.49
CA CYS A 289 -5.60 2.54 -5.22
C CYS A 289 -6.00 3.87 -4.54
N GLU A 290 -6.81 4.68 -5.23
CA GLU A 290 -7.36 5.91 -4.65
C GLU A 290 -8.23 5.63 -3.41
N ASN A 291 -8.22 6.57 -2.48
CA ASN A 291 -9.07 6.52 -1.29
C ASN A 291 -10.52 6.93 -1.63
N ALA A 292 -11.44 5.97 -1.61
CA ALA A 292 -12.87 6.23 -1.69
C ALA A 292 -13.42 6.56 -0.28
N HIS A 293 -13.37 7.84 0.07
CA HIS A 293 -13.60 8.38 1.42
C HIS A 293 -14.89 7.92 2.11
N TYR A 294 -15.94 7.61 1.36
CA TYR A 294 -17.24 7.21 1.89
C TYR A 294 -17.47 5.69 1.93
N GLY A 295 -16.44 4.89 1.64
CA GLY A 295 -16.52 3.44 1.72
C GLY A 295 -17.37 2.83 0.61
N ASN A 296 -18.03 1.71 0.91
CA ASN A 296 -18.83 0.97 -0.07
C ASN A 296 -20.27 1.50 -0.18
N LEU A 297 -20.91 1.25 -1.31
CA LEU A 297 -22.22 1.78 -1.66
C LEU A 297 -23.32 1.26 -0.73
N ALA A 298 -23.22 0.02 -0.24
CA ALA A 298 -24.22 -0.56 0.66
C ALA A 298 -24.26 0.25 1.96
N ASP A 299 -23.12 0.42 2.62
CA ASP A 299 -23.04 1.17 3.87
C ASP A 299 -23.32 2.65 3.67
N PHE A 300 -22.89 3.24 2.54
CA PHE A 300 -23.17 4.63 2.22
C PHE A 300 -24.67 4.92 2.11
N LEU A 301 -25.44 4.02 1.49
CA LEU A 301 -26.89 4.17 1.29
C LEU A 301 -27.74 3.72 2.48
N LYS A 302 -27.16 3.06 3.50
CA LYS A 302 -27.85 2.81 4.79
C LYS A 302 -28.20 4.12 5.49
N ASP A 303 -27.36 5.14 5.30
CA ASP A 303 -27.62 6.46 5.83
C ASP A 303 -28.81 7.10 5.08
N LYS A 304 -29.85 7.46 5.83
CA LYS A 304 -31.06 8.07 5.29
C LYS A 304 -30.76 9.42 4.63
N GLU A 305 -29.73 10.13 5.09
CA GLU A 305 -29.31 11.39 4.49
C GLU A 305 -28.78 11.21 3.08
N HIS A 306 -28.27 10.02 2.72
CA HIS A 306 -27.75 9.75 1.37
C HIS A 306 -28.75 9.04 0.46
N SER A 307 -29.90 8.59 0.99
CA SER A 307 -30.88 7.80 0.25
C SER A 307 -31.41 8.48 -1.03
N PHE A 308 -31.49 9.82 -1.06
CA PHE A 308 -31.89 10.60 -2.24
C PHE A 308 -30.90 10.50 -3.42
N LEU A 309 -29.65 10.07 -3.17
CA LEU A 309 -28.62 9.90 -4.19
C LEU A 309 -28.74 8.57 -4.96
N PHE A 310 -29.64 7.67 -4.57
CA PHE A 310 -29.78 6.32 -5.14
C PHE A 310 -29.71 6.29 -6.67
N TRP A 311 -30.62 7.01 -7.35
CA TRP A 311 -30.67 7.02 -8.81
C TRP A 311 -29.45 7.67 -9.47
N ARG A 312 -28.90 8.71 -8.83
CA ARG A 312 -27.68 9.38 -9.30
C ARG A 312 -26.49 8.42 -9.24
N LEU A 313 -26.31 7.69 -8.14
CA LEU A 313 -25.21 6.75 -7.96
C LEU A 313 -25.35 5.56 -8.93
N PHE A 314 -26.55 4.99 -9.08
CA PHE A 314 -26.74 3.89 -10.05
C PHE A 314 -26.56 4.32 -11.51
N LYS A 315 -26.86 5.58 -11.86
CA LYS A 315 -26.48 6.15 -13.15
C LYS A 315 -24.95 6.20 -13.33
N GLN A 316 -24.20 6.55 -12.28
CA GLN A 316 -22.74 6.55 -12.33
C GLN A 316 -22.18 5.11 -12.44
N VAL A 317 -22.77 4.15 -11.72
CA VAL A 317 -22.44 2.72 -11.82
C VAL A 317 -22.64 2.20 -13.25
N THR A 318 -23.74 2.55 -13.92
CA THR A 318 -23.96 2.13 -15.32
C THR A 318 -22.98 2.76 -16.29
N LEU A 319 -22.56 4.01 -16.06
CA LEU A 319 -21.49 4.65 -16.84
C LEU A 319 -20.14 3.93 -16.67
N GLY A 320 -19.80 3.53 -15.43
CA GLY A 320 -18.61 2.70 -15.17
C GLY A 320 -18.68 1.33 -15.84
N LEU A 321 -19.83 0.64 -15.76
CA LEU A 321 -20.01 -0.66 -16.41
C LEU A 321 -19.91 -0.55 -17.92
N LYS A 322 -20.56 0.47 -18.52
CA LYS A 322 -20.45 0.76 -19.94
C LYS A 322 -18.99 0.97 -20.34
N PHE A 323 -18.23 1.74 -19.56
CA PHE A 323 -16.81 1.98 -19.81
C PHE A 323 -15.98 0.69 -19.86
N LEU A 324 -16.23 -0.27 -18.94
CA LEU A 324 -15.58 -1.58 -18.94
C LEU A 324 -16.01 -2.43 -20.14
N HIS A 325 -17.32 -2.49 -20.42
CA HIS A 325 -17.88 -3.31 -21.49
C HIS A 325 -17.43 -2.84 -22.88
N ASP A 326 -17.35 -1.53 -23.11
CA ASP A 326 -16.82 -0.93 -24.34
C ASP A 326 -15.34 -1.35 -24.57
N ARG A 327 -14.61 -1.73 -23.51
CA ARG A 327 -13.23 -2.23 -23.52
C ARG A 327 -13.13 -3.75 -23.36
N LYS A 328 -14.22 -4.47 -23.61
CA LYS A 328 -14.31 -5.93 -23.53
C LYS A 328 -13.92 -6.52 -22.16
N THR A 329 -14.08 -5.73 -21.10
CA THR A 329 -13.84 -6.17 -19.72
C THR A 329 -15.19 -6.44 -19.04
N VAL A 330 -15.33 -7.64 -18.48
CA VAL A 330 -16.47 -8.01 -17.63
C VAL A 330 -16.07 -7.78 -16.17
N HIS A 331 -16.95 -7.18 -15.38
CA HIS A 331 -16.69 -6.98 -13.96
C HIS A 331 -16.67 -8.32 -13.22
N GLY A 332 -17.68 -9.17 -13.46
CA GLY A 332 -17.71 -10.58 -13.06
C GLY A 332 -17.85 -10.82 -11.55
N GLY A 333 -18.18 -9.79 -10.77
CA GLY A 333 -18.22 -9.82 -9.31
C GLY A 333 -18.83 -8.55 -8.73
N LEU A 334 -19.77 -7.95 -9.48
CA LEU A 334 -20.42 -6.71 -9.11
C LEU A 334 -21.41 -6.96 -7.96
N ARG A 335 -21.30 -6.15 -6.91
CA ARG A 335 -22.13 -6.14 -5.70
C ARG A 335 -21.93 -4.80 -5.00
N CYS A 336 -22.84 -4.34 -4.14
CA CYS A 336 -22.69 -3.01 -3.52
C CYS A 336 -21.40 -2.87 -2.70
N SER A 337 -20.89 -3.96 -2.10
CA SER A 337 -19.59 -3.94 -1.40
C SER A 337 -18.38 -3.68 -2.31
N ASN A 338 -18.51 -3.89 -3.63
CA ASN A 338 -17.47 -3.66 -4.64
C ASN A 338 -17.71 -2.36 -5.44
N ILE A 339 -18.74 -1.59 -5.07
CA ILE A 339 -18.97 -0.24 -5.59
C ILE A 339 -18.58 0.72 -4.47
N LEU A 340 -17.59 1.56 -4.71
CA LEU A 340 -17.10 2.51 -3.70
C LEU A 340 -17.60 3.92 -3.99
N VAL A 341 -17.71 4.74 -2.96
CA VAL A 341 -18.15 6.14 -3.07
C VAL A 341 -16.97 7.05 -2.73
N GLY A 342 -16.48 7.75 -3.76
CA GLY A 342 -15.38 8.70 -3.66
C GLY A 342 -15.84 10.10 -3.25
N ALA A 343 -14.92 11.06 -3.31
CA ALA A 343 -15.23 12.47 -3.10
C ALA A 343 -16.38 12.94 -4.03
N ASN A 344 -17.12 13.97 -3.60
CA ASN A 344 -18.27 14.52 -4.33
C ASN A 344 -19.40 13.53 -4.64
N PHE A 345 -19.50 12.44 -3.87
CA PHE A 345 -20.48 11.36 -4.08
C PHE A 345 -20.41 10.78 -5.50
N THR A 346 -19.20 10.43 -5.93
CA THR A 346 -18.95 9.73 -7.19
C THR A 346 -18.82 8.23 -6.93
N ALA A 347 -19.72 7.44 -7.51
CA ALA A 347 -19.64 5.97 -7.50
C ALA A 347 -18.52 5.48 -8.42
N LYS A 348 -17.74 4.52 -7.92
CA LYS A 348 -16.55 3.94 -8.55
C LYS A 348 -16.59 2.42 -8.47
N LEU A 349 -16.46 1.74 -9.60
CA LEU A 349 -16.35 0.28 -9.65
C LEU A 349 -14.96 -0.16 -9.18
N ALA A 350 -14.92 -1.15 -8.28
CA ALA A 350 -13.71 -1.70 -7.70
C ALA A 350 -13.68 -3.24 -7.82
N ASP A 351 -12.51 -3.84 -7.68
CA ASP A 351 -12.32 -5.30 -7.70
C ASP A 351 -12.90 -6.02 -8.95
N PHE A 352 -13.00 -5.34 -10.09
CA PHE A 352 -13.40 -5.97 -11.36
C PHE A 352 -12.31 -6.95 -11.83
N GLY A 353 -12.69 -8.09 -12.40
CA GLY A 353 -11.77 -9.13 -12.86
C GLY A 353 -11.05 -9.92 -11.73
N PHE A 354 -11.13 -9.46 -10.48
CA PHE A 354 -10.64 -10.19 -9.31
C PHE A 354 -11.48 -11.41 -8.95
N SER A 355 -12.68 -11.58 -9.52
CA SER A 355 -13.50 -12.79 -9.31
C SER A 355 -12.76 -14.05 -9.73
N THR A 356 -12.03 -14.03 -10.85
CA THR A 356 -11.22 -15.18 -11.29
C THR A 356 -10.05 -15.47 -10.35
N VAL A 357 -9.37 -14.42 -9.85
CA VAL A 357 -8.33 -14.55 -8.82
C VAL A 357 -8.90 -15.19 -7.55
N ARG A 358 -10.11 -14.77 -7.15
CA ARG A 358 -10.85 -15.28 -5.99
C ARG A 358 -11.23 -16.75 -6.17
N THR A 359 -11.76 -17.14 -7.32
CA THR A 359 -12.17 -18.53 -7.62
C THR A 359 -10.97 -19.48 -7.62
N LEU A 360 -9.87 -19.12 -8.30
CA LEU A 360 -8.66 -19.95 -8.33
C LEU A 360 -8.07 -20.14 -6.93
N SER A 361 -8.04 -19.07 -6.13
CA SER A 361 -7.52 -19.13 -4.76
C SER A 361 -8.39 -19.98 -3.83
N ALA A 362 -9.71 -19.95 -4.02
CA ALA A 362 -10.65 -20.72 -3.20
C ALA A 362 -10.69 -22.21 -3.61
N GLY A 363 -10.58 -22.50 -4.92
CA GLY A 363 -10.42 -23.86 -5.48
C GLY A 363 -9.29 -24.67 -4.83
N LEU A 364 -8.19 -23.99 -4.51
CA LEU A 364 -6.97 -24.62 -3.99
C LEU A 364 -6.94 -24.74 -2.46
N SER A 365 -7.72 -23.92 -1.74
CA SER A 365 -7.83 -23.97 -0.27
C SER A 365 -8.94 -24.89 0.23
N GLY A 366 -9.61 -25.63 -0.66
CA GLY A 366 -10.77 -26.48 -0.33
C GLY A 366 -12.00 -25.69 0.14
N ASN A 367 -11.98 -24.36 0.02
CA ASN A 367 -13.05 -23.44 0.43
C ASN A 367 -13.70 -22.74 -0.78
N ALA A 368 -13.54 -23.30 -1.98
CA ALA A 368 -14.14 -22.83 -3.23
C ALA A 368 -15.63 -22.58 -3.07
N ASP A 369 -16.32 -23.53 -2.44
CA ASP A 369 -17.75 -23.51 -2.21
C ASP A 369 -18.14 -22.35 -1.29
N LYS A 370 -17.36 -22.02 -0.26
CA LYS A 370 -17.62 -20.87 0.64
C LYS A 370 -17.40 -19.52 -0.01
N ALA A 371 -16.39 -19.41 -0.89
CA ALA A 371 -16.12 -18.20 -1.65
C ALA A 371 -17.18 -17.95 -2.73
N ASN A 372 -17.64 -19.02 -3.39
CA ASN A 372 -18.68 -18.95 -4.41
C ASN A 372 -20.05 -18.66 -3.77
N ALA A 373 -20.38 -19.35 -2.66
CA ALA A 373 -21.62 -19.19 -1.87
C ALA A 373 -21.93 -17.72 -1.53
N LYS A 374 -20.93 -16.97 -1.03
CA LYS A 374 -21.09 -15.54 -0.67
C LYS A 374 -21.36 -14.58 -1.84
N SER A 375 -21.33 -15.05 -3.09
CA SER A 375 -21.61 -14.24 -4.27
C SER A 375 -22.71 -14.79 -5.17
N VAL A 376 -23.29 -15.95 -4.85
CA VAL A 376 -24.32 -16.62 -5.66
C VAL A 376 -25.49 -15.67 -5.95
N ARG A 377 -25.92 -14.91 -4.94
CA ARG A 377 -27.07 -14.00 -4.99
C ARG A 377 -26.96 -12.89 -6.05
N TRP A 378 -25.76 -12.57 -6.51
CA TRP A 378 -25.53 -11.57 -7.56
C TRP A 378 -25.22 -12.19 -8.93
N LYS A 379 -25.13 -13.52 -9.03
CA LYS A 379 -24.81 -14.21 -10.28
C LYS A 379 -26.09 -14.74 -10.94
N PRO A 380 -26.22 -14.62 -12.26
CA PRO A 380 -27.33 -15.24 -12.98
C PRO A 380 -27.10 -16.74 -13.13
N LYS A 381 -28.20 -17.48 -13.35
CA LYS A 381 -28.24 -18.94 -13.40
C LYS A 381 -27.22 -19.54 -14.37
N GLU A 382 -27.10 -18.99 -15.59
CA GLU A 382 -26.14 -19.49 -16.59
C GLU A 382 -24.69 -19.39 -16.11
N VAL A 383 -24.33 -18.41 -15.26
CA VAL A 383 -22.97 -18.29 -14.69
C VAL A 383 -22.75 -19.30 -13.56
N LEU A 384 -23.81 -19.73 -12.89
CA LEU A 384 -23.74 -20.74 -11.84
C LEU A 384 -23.67 -22.17 -12.43
N GLU A 385 -24.40 -22.42 -13.52
CA GLU A 385 -24.52 -23.74 -14.14
C GLU A 385 -23.44 -24.05 -15.19
N GLU A 386 -23.00 -23.06 -15.97
CA GLU A 386 -22.04 -23.29 -17.06
C GLU A 386 -20.60 -22.95 -16.63
N THR A 387 -19.82 -23.98 -16.31
CA THR A 387 -18.38 -23.85 -16.08
C THR A 387 -17.60 -23.97 -17.40
N GLY A 388 -16.66 -23.06 -17.65
CA GLY A 388 -15.62 -23.24 -18.68
C GLY A 388 -15.87 -22.59 -20.04
N MET A 389 -16.75 -21.58 -20.15
CA MET A 389 -16.84 -20.77 -21.38
C MET A 389 -15.83 -19.63 -21.37
N ASP A 390 -15.04 -19.53 -22.44
CA ASP A 390 -14.02 -18.49 -22.64
C ASP A 390 -14.60 -17.13 -23.07
N GLU A 391 -15.92 -17.02 -23.29
CA GLU A 391 -16.54 -15.79 -23.78
C GLU A 391 -16.90 -14.78 -22.66
N PRO A 392 -16.57 -13.48 -22.84
CA PRO A 392 -16.98 -12.42 -21.91
C PRO A 392 -18.51 -12.31 -21.76
N ARG A 393 -19.03 -12.60 -20.57
CA ARG A 393 -20.47 -12.57 -20.26
C ARG A 393 -20.97 -11.18 -19.82
N PHE A 394 -20.96 -10.18 -20.70
CA PHE A 394 -21.38 -8.81 -20.34
C PHE A 394 -22.80 -8.71 -19.75
N LYS A 395 -23.71 -9.60 -20.15
CA LYS A 395 -25.09 -9.64 -19.63
C LYS A 395 -25.17 -10.08 -18.18
N SER A 396 -24.19 -10.84 -17.67
CA SER A 396 -24.17 -11.23 -16.26
C SER A 396 -23.90 -10.05 -15.33
N ASP A 397 -23.11 -9.06 -15.76
CA ASP A 397 -22.93 -7.80 -15.03
C ASP A 397 -24.25 -7.01 -14.95
N ILE A 398 -25.10 -7.09 -15.97
CA ILE A 398 -26.41 -6.40 -15.98
C ILE A 398 -27.38 -7.05 -14.98
N TYR A 399 -27.39 -8.38 -14.89
CA TYR A 399 -28.11 -9.08 -13.81
C TYR A 399 -27.56 -8.68 -12.44
N SER A 400 -26.24 -8.71 -12.28
CA SER A 400 -25.57 -8.33 -11.02
C SER A 400 -25.90 -6.90 -10.61
N LEU A 401 -26.01 -5.98 -11.57
CA LEU A 401 -26.41 -4.59 -11.35
C LEU A 401 -27.84 -4.50 -10.79
N ALA A 402 -28.78 -5.26 -11.36
CA ALA A 402 -30.15 -5.31 -10.83
C ALA A 402 -30.17 -5.84 -9.39
N MET A 403 -29.34 -6.85 -9.08
CA MET A 403 -29.18 -7.36 -7.71
C MET A 403 -28.58 -6.32 -6.76
N CYS A 404 -27.63 -5.50 -7.21
CA CYS A 404 -27.12 -4.36 -6.45
C CYS A 404 -28.23 -3.34 -6.14
N MET A 405 -29.12 -3.06 -7.12
CA MET A 405 -30.24 -2.13 -6.91
C MET A 405 -31.22 -2.66 -5.85
N ILE A 406 -31.51 -3.96 -5.87
CA ILE A 406 -32.34 -4.64 -4.86
C ILE A 406 -31.65 -4.58 -3.50
N GLU A 407 -30.37 -4.94 -3.43
CA GLU A 407 -29.54 -4.90 -2.21
C GLU A 407 -29.57 -3.50 -1.58
N ALA A 408 -29.26 -2.47 -2.35
CA ALA A 408 -29.23 -1.09 -1.89
C ALA A 408 -30.62 -0.54 -1.54
N LYS A 409 -31.70 -1.06 -2.15
CA LYS A 409 -33.06 -0.58 -1.84
C LYS A 409 -33.59 -1.21 -0.56
N ASN A 410 -33.32 -2.49 -0.35
CA ASN A 410 -33.82 -3.27 0.78
C ASN A 410 -32.88 -3.24 2.00
N GLN A 411 -31.63 -2.82 1.81
CA GLN A 411 -30.59 -2.84 2.85
C GLN A 411 -30.27 -4.25 3.37
N GLU A 412 -30.49 -5.25 2.52
CA GLU A 412 -30.29 -6.67 2.78
C GLU A 412 -29.70 -7.34 1.53
N ALA A 413 -29.04 -8.48 1.70
CA ALA A 413 -28.57 -9.26 0.56
C ALA A 413 -29.76 -9.68 -0.34
N PRO A 414 -29.59 -9.78 -1.67
CA PRO A 414 -30.65 -10.30 -2.54
C PRO A 414 -31.11 -11.68 -2.07
N PHE A 415 -32.41 -11.93 -2.16
CA PHE A 415 -33.06 -13.16 -1.65
C PHE A 415 -33.03 -13.32 -0.11
N GLY A 416 -32.59 -12.30 0.65
CA GLY A 416 -32.79 -12.19 2.10
C GLY A 416 -32.40 -13.45 2.88
N LEU A 417 -33.35 -14.01 3.62
CA LEU A 417 -33.20 -15.16 4.52
C LEU A 417 -33.08 -16.53 3.83
N MET A 418 -33.24 -16.62 2.50
CA MET A 418 -33.05 -17.89 1.80
C MET A 418 -31.62 -18.39 1.97
N ASP A 419 -31.43 -19.70 2.10
CA ASP A 419 -30.08 -20.27 2.18
C ASP A 419 -29.38 -20.22 0.80
N ASP A 420 -28.05 -20.12 0.78
CA ASP A 420 -27.30 -20.02 -0.49
C ASP A 420 -27.55 -21.25 -1.40
N SER A 421 -27.89 -22.42 -0.83
CA SER A 421 -28.27 -23.63 -1.58
C SER A 421 -29.64 -23.58 -2.23
N GLU A 422 -30.55 -22.73 -1.74
CA GLU A 422 -31.87 -22.52 -2.34
C GLU A 422 -31.82 -21.44 -3.44
N VAL A 423 -30.80 -20.57 -3.38
CA VAL A 423 -30.56 -19.52 -4.38
C VAL A 423 -29.76 -20.06 -5.59
N MET A 424 -28.90 -21.06 -5.38
CA MET A 424 -28.23 -21.82 -6.45
C MET A 424 -29.23 -22.67 -7.21
#